data_AF-A0A961DCS9-F1
#
_entry.id   AF-A0A961DCS9-F1
#
_cell.length_a   1.000
_cell.length_b   1.000
_cell.length_c   1.000
_cell.angle_alpha   90.00
_cell.angle_beta   90.00
_cell.angle_gamma   90.00
#
_symmetry.space_group_name_H-M   'P 1'
#
loop_
_entity.id
_entity.type
_entity.pdbx_description
1 polymer ?
#
loop_
_entity_poly.entity_id
_entity_poly.type
_entity_poly.pdbx_seq_one_letter_code
_entity_poly.pdbx_strand_id
1 'polypeptide(L)'
;MPAGQELKLGQSESPCGMNTSSQELVPPMRWFWVFLSVGSMWVLMALGPLTLLVPFVCVFLIVNALQSKRSRPLLAVGLSPMVVLFVSGIMSWFSARPSFQFFGLPTPEAYNLEPETRCYASSSGCLVDGGEMIRQGPHNLGLTLMCAAFGWPPKTYHGFYPSQEQANKLTEDMVAIPLKDFEEGLLRLPAGQIEVGEHQAHRMLLDANTLPGDGTSNGNISVRAQVFEGDCLAIRVTNDNPDMATDLFYLFDRTTRRAFARYQYGSRSSNPPFFAGNMDEVFTD
;
A
#
# COMPACT_ATOMS: atom_id res chain seq x y z
N MET A 1 -45.17 84.11 -29.49
CA MET A 1 -44.65 83.67 -30.81
C MET A 1 -43.15 83.48 -30.70
N PRO A 2 -42.51 82.56 -31.43
CA PRO A 2 -43.00 81.25 -31.90
C PRO A 2 -41.93 80.12 -31.65
N ALA A 3 -42.35 78.88 -31.43
CA ALA A 3 -42.38 77.75 -32.38
C ALA A 3 -41.03 77.03 -32.60
N GLY A 4 -41.06 75.72 -32.40
CA GLY A 4 -39.97 74.81 -32.78
C GLY A 4 -40.18 73.39 -32.26
N GLN A 5 -41.29 72.76 -32.65
CA GLN A 5 -41.41 71.30 -32.66
C GLN A 5 -40.28 70.69 -33.49
N GLU A 6 -39.72 69.56 -33.05
CA GLU A 6 -39.66 68.42 -33.96
C GLU A 6 -39.74 67.11 -33.18
N LEU A 7 -40.85 66.40 -33.41
CA LEU A 7 -41.02 65.00 -33.11
C LEU A 7 -39.95 64.20 -33.87
N LYS A 8 -39.24 63.31 -33.16
CA LYS A 8 -38.81 62.05 -33.75
C LYS A 8 -39.52 60.90 -33.07
N LEU A 9 -40.72 60.65 -33.60
CA LEU A 9 -41.33 59.33 -33.65
C LEU A 9 -40.41 58.46 -34.51
N GLY A 10 -39.88 57.36 -33.96
CA GLY A 10 -39.10 56.44 -34.77
C GLY A 10 -38.47 55.32 -33.97
N GLN A 11 -39.21 54.20 -33.88
CA GLN A 11 -38.71 52.82 -33.93
C GLN A 11 -37.74 52.41 -32.80
N SER A 12 -37.92 51.31 -32.09
CA SER A 12 -38.56 50.05 -32.43
C SER A 12 -38.76 49.37 -31.09
N GLU A 13 -39.96 48.87 -30.82
CA GLU A 13 -40.16 47.88 -29.78
C GLU A 13 -39.32 46.66 -30.18
N SER A 14 -38.12 46.57 -29.64
CA SER A 14 -37.32 45.36 -29.69
C SER A 14 -38.14 44.30 -28.96
N PRO A 15 -38.48 43.18 -29.62
CA PRO A 15 -39.37 42.20 -29.04
C PRO A 15 -38.79 41.77 -27.70
N CYS A 16 -39.65 41.68 -26.69
CA CYS A 16 -39.44 40.81 -25.53
C CYS A 16 -39.04 39.45 -26.09
N GLY A 17 -37.75 39.26 -26.30
CA GLY A 17 -37.14 37.99 -26.55
C GLY A 17 -37.40 37.23 -25.29
N MET A 18 -38.48 36.45 -25.30
CA MET A 18 -38.64 35.34 -24.40
C MET A 18 -37.33 34.60 -24.53
N ASN A 19 -36.48 34.74 -23.50
CA ASN A 19 -35.45 33.78 -23.22
C ASN A 19 -36.23 32.50 -22.95
N THR A 20 -36.65 31.82 -24.02
CA THR A 20 -36.81 30.40 -24.05
C THR A 20 -35.43 29.91 -23.67
N SER A 21 -35.22 29.82 -22.37
CA SER A 21 -34.42 28.80 -21.74
C SER A 21 -34.98 27.50 -22.29
N SER A 22 -34.59 27.19 -23.51
CA SER A 22 -34.49 25.85 -24.01
C SER A 22 -33.58 25.21 -22.98
N GLN A 23 -34.21 24.66 -21.93
CA GLN A 23 -33.64 23.58 -21.17
C GLN A 23 -33.30 22.56 -22.26
N GLU A 24 -32.06 22.65 -22.74
CA GLU A 24 -31.45 21.62 -23.55
C GLU A 24 -31.63 20.38 -22.70
N LEU A 25 -32.67 19.60 -23.01
CA LEU A 25 -32.87 18.28 -22.46
C LEU A 25 -31.61 17.55 -22.88
N VAL A 26 -30.63 17.50 -21.97
CA VAL A 26 -29.34 16.91 -22.26
C VAL A 26 -29.69 15.46 -22.59
N PRO A 27 -29.46 15.01 -23.84
CA PRO A 27 -29.95 13.71 -24.24
C PRO A 27 -29.32 12.68 -23.30
N PRO A 28 -30.10 11.79 -22.66
CA PRO A 28 -29.61 10.80 -21.70
C PRO A 28 -28.48 9.95 -22.29
N MET A 29 -28.45 9.85 -23.62
CA MET A 29 -27.38 9.24 -24.42
C MET A 29 -25.98 9.77 -24.13
N ARG A 30 -25.80 11.01 -23.63
CA ARG A 30 -24.46 11.57 -23.33
C ARG A 30 -23.87 11.09 -22.00
N TRP A 31 -24.70 10.82 -21.00
CA TRP A 31 -24.26 10.25 -19.72
C TRP A 31 -23.89 8.78 -19.85
N PHE A 32 -24.62 8.07 -20.71
CA PHE A 32 -24.31 6.69 -21.07
C PHE A 32 -22.85 6.51 -21.48
N TRP A 33 -22.32 7.38 -22.35
CA TRP A 33 -20.93 7.30 -22.80
C TRP A 33 -19.89 7.53 -21.70
N VAL A 34 -20.17 8.43 -20.75
CA VAL A 34 -19.30 8.66 -19.59
C VAL A 34 -19.23 7.41 -18.73
N PHE A 35 -20.40 6.84 -18.36
CA PHE A 35 -20.45 5.63 -17.55
C PHE A 35 -19.85 4.42 -18.25
N LEU A 36 -20.10 4.28 -19.56
CA LEU A 36 -19.51 3.21 -20.36
C LEU A 36 -17.98 3.30 -20.39
N SER A 37 -17.45 4.52 -20.48
CA SER A 37 -16.00 4.74 -20.55
C SER A 37 -15.33 4.56 -19.19
N VAL A 38 -15.94 5.06 -18.10
CA VAL A 38 -15.46 4.78 -16.74
C VAL A 38 -15.51 3.27 -16.48
N GLY A 39 -16.64 2.62 -16.79
CA GLY A 39 -16.80 1.17 -16.65
C GLY A 39 -15.77 0.38 -17.44
N SER A 40 -15.49 0.77 -18.70
CA SER A 40 -14.46 0.10 -19.51
C SER A 40 -13.05 0.27 -18.94
N MET A 41 -12.72 1.41 -18.33
CA MET A 41 -11.44 1.59 -17.65
C MET A 41 -11.26 0.62 -16.48
N TRP A 42 -12.30 0.42 -15.66
CA TRP A 42 -12.27 -0.53 -14.54
C TRP A 42 -12.16 -1.98 -15.03
N VAL A 43 -12.88 -2.33 -16.10
CA VAL A 43 -12.80 -3.66 -16.72
C VAL A 43 -11.40 -3.90 -17.30
N LEU A 44 -10.84 -2.95 -18.05
CA LEU A 44 -9.49 -3.07 -18.62
C LEU A 44 -8.43 -3.19 -17.52
N MET A 45 -8.60 -2.48 -16.39
CA MET A 45 -7.72 -2.62 -15.23
C MET A 45 -7.75 -4.01 -14.61
N ALA A 46 -8.92 -4.65 -14.59
CA ALA A 46 -9.07 -6.00 -14.04
C ALA A 46 -8.49 -7.09 -14.95
N LEU A 47 -8.29 -6.80 -16.25
CA LEU A 47 -7.85 -7.77 -17.26
C LEU A 47 -6.33 -7.80 -17.50
N GLY A 48 -5.52 -7.41 -16.50
CA GLY A 48 -4.07 -7.59 -16.50
C GLY A 48 -3.39 -6.94 -17.72
N PRO A 49 -2.85 -7.68 -18.71
CA PRO A 49 -2.03 -7.10 -19.80
C PRO A 49 -2.78 -6.11 -20.70
N LEU A 50 -4.12 -6.20 -20.76
CA LEU A 50 -4.95 -5.25 -21.51
C LEU A 50 -4.97 -3.85 -20.90
N THR A 51 -4.40 -3.69 -19.71
CA THR A 51 -4.11 -2.39 -19.08
C THR A 51 -3.32 -1.44 -19.97
N LEU A 52 -2.50 -1.97 -20.89
CA LEU A 52 -1.77 -1.16 -21.87
C LEU A 52 -2.69 -0.33 -22.79
N LEU A 53 -3.98 -0.68 -22.87
CA LEU A 53 -4.98 0.08 -23.63
C LEU A 53 -5.60 1.24 -22.83
N VAL A 54 -5.47 1.26 -21.49
CA VAL A 54 -6.04 2.29 -20.62
C VAL A 54 -5.57 3.71 -20.98
N PRO A 55 -4.28 3.97 -21.28
CA PRO A 55 -3.82 5.30 -21.68
C PRO A 55 -4.54 5.84 -22.93
N PHE A 56 -4.84 4.97 -23.91
CA PHE A 56 -5.54 5.38 -25.13
C PHE A 56 -7.00 5.77 -24.84
N VAL A 57 -7.67 5.04 -23.96
CA VAL A 57 -9.02 5.40 -23.48
C VAL A 57 -8.97 6.72 -22.71
N CYS A 58 -7.97 6.93 -21.85
CA CYS A 58 -7.77 8.19 -21.14
C CYS A 58 -7.57 9.37 -22.09
N VAL A 59 -6.69 9.25 -23.10
CA VAL A 59 -6.45 10.30 -24.09
C VAL A 59 -7.73 10.62 -24.87
N PHE A 60 -8.47 9.60 -25.30
CA PHE A 60 -9.75 9.79 -25.97
C PHE A 60 -10.74 10.57 -25.09
N LEU A 61 -10.83 10.23 -23.80
CA LEU A 61 -11.67 10.97 -22.85
C LEU A 61 -11.20 12.39 -22.62
N ILE A 62 -9.88 12.64 -22.53
CA ILE A 62 -9.31 13.98 -22.38
C ILE A 62 -9.55 14.83 -23.64
N VAL A 63 -9.41 14.27 -24.84
CA VAL A 63 -9.71 15.02 -26.07
C VAL A 63 -11.19 15.38 -26.13
N ASN A 64 -12.08 14.43 -25.84
CA ASN A 64 -13.52 14.71 -25.71
C ASN A 64 -13.81 15.71 -24.59
N ALA A 65 -13.00 15.69 -23.51
CA ALA A 65 -13.11 16.62 -22.41
C ALA A 65 -12.87 18.05 -22.84
N LEU A 66 -11.74 18.27 -23.51
CA LEU A 66 -11.27 19.57 -23.93
C LEU A 66 -12.18 20.19 -24.99
N GLN A 67 -12.82 19.35 -25.82
CA GLN A 67 -13.80 19.79 -26.80
C GLN A 67 -15.18 20.12 -26.19
N SER A 68 -15.51 19.54 -25.04
CA SER A 68 -16.77 19.76 -24.34
C SER A 68 -16.65 20.93 -23.34
N LYS A 69 -17.32 22.06 -23.58
CA LYS A 69 -17.42 23.22 -22.64
C LYS A 69 -18.15 22.92 -21.30
N ARG A 70 -18.40 21.66 -20.93
CA ARG A 70 -19.17 21.24 -19.74
C ARG A 70 -18.33 20.33 -18.84
N SER A 71 -18.60 20.39 -17.53
CA SER A 71 -17.95 19.67 -16.39
C SER A 71 -17.93 18.13 -16.45
N ARG A 72 -18.55 17.50 -17.44
CA ARG A 72 -18.68 16.04 -17.58
C ARG A 72 -17.36 15.25 -17.65
N PRO A 73 -16.32 15.71 -18.37
CA PRO A 73 -15.09 14.94 -18.43
C PRO A 73 -14.29 15.02 -17.13
N LEU A 74 -14.45 16.09 -16.35
CA LEU A 74 -13.85 16.17 -15.03
C LEU A 74 -14.42 15.06 -14.13
N LEU A 75 -15.71 14.74 -14.27
CA LEU A 75 -16.29 13.58 -13.59
C LEU A 75 -15.68 12.26 -14.08
N ALA A 76 -15.52 12.09 -15.40
CA ALA A 76 -14.92 10.88 -15.96
C ALA A 76 -13.47 10.67 -15.49
N VAL A 77 -12.68 11.75 -15.47
CA VAL A 77 -11.31 11.75 -14.93
C VAL A 77 -11.31 11.49 -13.43
N GLY A 78 -12.19 12.15 -12.67
CA GLY A 78 -12.31 11.98 -11.22
C GLY A 78 -12.71 10.58 -10.79
N LEU A 79 -13.50 9.88 -11.60
CA LEU A 79 -13.91 8.49 -11.37
C LEU A 79 -13.01 7.45 -12.07
N SER A 80 -11.95 7.90 -12.75
CA SER A 80 -10.99 6.99 -13.35
C SER A 80 -10.27 6.17 -12.27
N PRO A 81 -9.92 4.90 -12.54
CA PRO A 81 -9.26 4.05 -11.55
C PRO A 81 -7.97 4.68 -11.01
N MET A 82 -7.19 5.36 -11.85
CA MET A 82 -5.96 6.04 -11.44
C MET A 82 -6.19 7.10 -10.36
N VAL A 83 -7.18 7.98 -10.57
CA VAL A 83 -7.49 9.05 -9.61
C VAL A 83 -8.07 8.47 -8.33
N VAL A 84 -8.97 7.48 -8.44
CA VAL A 84 -9.55 6.82 -7.27
C VAL A 84 -8.49 6.10 -6.44
N LEU A 85 -7.56 5.38 -7.07
CA LEU A 85 -6.46 4.70 -6.38
C LEU A 85 -5.46 5.68 -5.77
N PHE A 86 -5.15 6.77 -6.47
CA PHE A 86 -4.32 7.85 -5.93
C PHE A 86 -4.93 8.50 -4.70
N VAL A 87 -6.22 8.85 -4.76
CA VAL A 87 -6.96 9.38 -3.60
C VAL A 87 -7.02 8.34 -2.48
N SER A 88 -7.18 7.06 -2.80
CA SER A 88 -7.09 5.97 -1.81
C SER A 88 -5.72 5.94 -1.11
N GLY A 89 -4.62 6.16 -1.86
CA GLY A 89 -3.28 6.32 -1.29
C GLY A 89 -3.16 7.50 -0.34
N ILE A 90 -3.74 8.65 -0.70
CA ILE A 90 -3.82 9.82 0.20
C ILE A 90 -4.61 9.46 1.46
N MET A 91 -5.77 8.82 1.33
CA MET A 91 -6.59 8.40 2.46
C MET A 91 -5.89 7.37 3.33
N SER A 92 -5.04 6.52 2.74
CA SER A 92 -4.23 5.53 3.45
C SER A 92 -3.27 6.20 4.43
N TRP A 93 -2.71 7.37 4.11
CA TRP A 93 -1.84 8.14 5.00
C TRP A 93 -2.55 8.51 6.32
N PHE A 94 -3.84 8.85 6.27
CA PHE A 94 -4.66 9.16 7.44
C PHE A 94 -5.17 7.90 8.18
N SER A 95 -5.02 6.73 7.58
CA SER A 95 -5.51 5.49 8.16
C SER A 95 -4.68 5.08 9.37
N ALA A 96 -5.22 4.19 10.20
CA ALA A 96 -4.46 3.60 11.30
C ALA A 96 -3.36 2.62 10.82
N ARG A 97 -3.33 2.29 9.52
CA ARG A 97 -2.50 1.25 8.93
C ARG A 97 -2.03 1.67 7.52
N PRO A 98 -1.27 2.77 7.40
CA PRO A 98 -0.76 3.16 6.11
C PRO A 98 0.22 2.08 5.63
N SER A 99 0.01 1.61 4.40
CA SER A 99 0.84 0.58 3.81
C SER A 99 0.88 0.77 2.31
N PHE A 100 2.03 0.52 1.71
CA PHE A 100 2.13 0.41 0.27
C PHE A 100 1.40 -0.85 -0.22
N GLN A 101 0.88 -0.79 -1.44
CA GLN A 101 0.28 -1.94 -2.12
C GLN A 101 1.33 -2.61 -3.00
N PHE A 102 1.37 -3.95 -2.92
CA PHE A 102 2.24 -4.80 -3.73
C PHE A 102 1.43 -5.96 -4.30
N PHE A 103 2.05 -6.71 -5.21
CA PHE A 103 1.46 -7.95 -5.71
C PHE A 103 1.83 -9.11 -4.79
N GLY A 104 0.93 -10.09 -4.66
CA GLY A 104 1.12 -11.25 -3.81
C GLY A 104 0.59 -11.05 -2.39
N LEU A 105 1.10 -11.87 -1.47
CA LEU A 105 0.64 -11.86 -0.09
C LEU A 105 1.13 -10.58 0.62
N PRO A 106 0.32 -9.95 1.47
CA PRO A 106 0.75 -8.79 2.24
C PRO A 106 1.93 -9.17 3.13
N THR A 107 3.06 -8.54 2.87
CA THR A 107 4.30 -8.77 3.61
C THR A 107 4.52 -7.67 4.67
N PRO A 108 5.24 -7.96 5.76
CA PRO A 108 5.53 -6.97 6.82
C PRO A 108 6.16 -5.67 6.29
N GLU A 109 6.96 -5.78 5.24
CA GLU A 109 7.68 -4.66 4.62
C GLU A 109 6.75 -3.65 3.94
N ALA A 110 5.49 -4.02 3.70
CA ALA A 110 4.51 -3.09 3.14
C ALA A 110 4.14 -1.95 4.11
N TYR A 111 4.38 -2.14 5.40
CA TYR A 111 4.15 -1.14 6.43
C TYR A 111 5.37 -0.26 6.71
N ASN A 112 6.54 -0.58 6.12
CA ASN A 112 7.66 0.34 6.15
C ASN A 112 7.54 1.36 5.01
N LEU A 113 7.25 2.61 5.40
CA LEU A 113 7.04 3.71 4.47
C LEU A 113 8.30 4.52 4.20
N GLU A 114 9.33 4.42 5.05
CA GLU A 114 10.51 5.28 5.01
C GLU A 114 11.61 4.67 4.11
N PRO A 115 11.94 5.27 2.95
CA PRO A 115 12.86 4.70 1.98
C PRO A 115 14.27 4.45 2.51
N GLU A 116 14.79 5.34 3.36
CA GLU A 116 16.17 5.26 3.88
C GLU A 116 16.37 4.08 4.82
N THR A 117 15.31 3.70 5.54
CA THR A 117 15.33 2.58 6.48
C THR A 117 14.68 1.33 5.87
N ARG A 118 14.22 1.38 4.61
CA ARG A 118 13.47 0.29 3.99
C ARG A 118 14.35 -0.85 3.51
N CYS A 119 14.12 -2.03 4.07
CA CYS A 119 14.53 -3.26 3.40
C CYS A 119 13.83 -3.35 2.04
N TYR A 120 14.61 -3.50 0.97
CA TYR A 120 14.07 -3.70 -0.36
C TYR A 120 13.16 -4.94 -0.35
N ALA A 121 11.88 -4.74 -0.63
CA ALA A 121 10.91 -5.82 -0.72
C ALA A 121 10.65 -6.11 -2.20
N SER A 122 11.14 -7.25 -2.68
CA SER A 122 10.75 -7.79 -3.97
C SER A 122 9.70 -8.87 -3.75
N SER A 123 8.46 -8.61 -4.14
CA SER A 123 7.46 -9.66 -4.20
C SER A 123 7.64 -10.45 -5.50
N SER A 124 8.24 -11.64 -5.41
CA SER A 124 8.27 -12.63 -6.50
C SER A 124 6.92 -13.35 -6.60
N GLY A 125 5.83 -12.60 -6.84
CA GLY A 125 4.53 -13.20 -7.06
C GLY A 125 4.50 -14.04 -8.33
N CYS A 126 3.93 -15.24 -8.29
CA CYS A 126 3.84 -16.17 -9.43
C CYS A 126 2.92 -15.70 -10.58
N LEU A 127 2.26 -14.55 -10.45
CA LEU A 127 1.34 -14.01 -11.45
C LEU A 127 1.57 -12.51 -11.61
N VAL A 128 2.66 -12.14 -12.27
CA VAL A 128 2.78 -10.77 -12.81
C VAL A 128 1.80 -10.68 -13.98
N ASP A 129 0.62 -10.11 -13.76
CA ASP A 129 -0.40 -9.94 -14.79
C ASP A 129 -0.19 -8.67 -15.63
N GLY A 130 0.81 -7.84 -15.29
CA GLY A 130 1.16 -6.60 -15.99
C GLY A 130 0.30 -5.40 -15.59
N GLY A 131 -0.76 -5.61 -14.80
CA GLY A 131 -1.62 -4.56 -14.28
C GLY A 131 -1.17 -3.97 -12.94
N GLU A 132 -0.01 -4.40 -12.41
CA GLU A 132 0.53 -3.95 -11.13
C GLU A 132 0.82 -2.45 -11.15
N MET A 133 1.43 -1.94 -12.22
CA MET A 133 1.77 -0.52 -12.34
C MET A 133 0.52 0.37 -12.30
N ILE A 134 -0.60 -0.09 -12.85
CA ILE A 134 -1.86 0.65 -12.88
C ILE A 134 -2.59 0.58 -11.53
N ARG A 135 -2.56 -0.58 -10.85
CA ARG A 135 -3.28 -0.77 -9.58
C ARG A 135 -2.52 -0.18 -8.40
N GLN A 136 -1.23 -0.45 -8.31
CA GLN A 136 -0.41 -0.13 -7.15
C GLN A 136 0.27 1.23 -7.30
N GLY A 137 0.72 1.56 -8.51
CA GLY A 137 1.47 2.78 -8.80
C GLY A 137 0.76 4.06 -8.32
N PRO A 138 -0.50 4.32 -8.72
CA PRO A 138 -1.22 5.52 -8.29
C PRO A 138 -1.43 5.57 -6.78
N HIS A 139 -1.81 4.45 -6.15
CA HIS A 139 -1.97 4.39 -4.70
C HIS A 139 -0.67 4.71 -3.98
N ASN A 140 0.42 4.04 -4.34
CA ASN A 140 1.72 4.23 -3.72
C ASN A 140 2.24 5.66 -3.96
N LEU A 141 2.01 6.23 -5.15
CA LEU A 141 2.34 7.63 -5.44
C LEU A 141 1.56 8.60 -4.54
N GLY A 142 0.25 8.38 -4.34
CA GLY A 142 -0.57 9.20 -3.45
C GLY A 142 -0.08 9.16 -2.01
N LEU A 143 0.26 7.97 -1.51
CA LEU A 143 0.84 7.80 -0.18
C LEU A 143 2.22 8.48 -0.06
N THR A 144 3.11 8.26 -1.03
CA THR A 144 4.44 8.89 -1.06
C THR A 144 4.35 10.41 -1.12
N LEU A 145 3.41 10.97 -1.89
CA LEU A 145 3.20 12.42 -1.93
C LEU A 145 2.81 12.96 -0.54
N MET A 146 1.93 12.28 0.17
CA MET A 146 1.54 12.67 1.53
C MET A 146 2.72 12.57 2.50
N CYS A 147 3.53 11.50 2.39
CA CYS A 147 4.76 11.37 3.18
C CYS A 147 5.74 12.51 2.91
N ALA A 148 5.92 12.92 1.64
CA ALA A 148 6.80 14.02 1.27
C ALA A 148 6.26 15.39 1.74
N ALA A 149 4.94 15.60 1.70
CA ALA A 149 4.31 16.87 2.03
C ALA A 149 4.13 17.10 3.54
N PHE A 150 3.79 16.05 4.28
CA PHE A 150 3.39 16.13 5.69
C PHE A 150 4.28 15.31 6.63
N GLY A 151 5.29 14.64 6.10
CA GLY A 151 6.11 13.69 6.84
C GLY A 151 5.45 12.32 6.99
N TRP A 152 6.15 11.44 7.69
CA TRP A 152 5.69 10.06 7.90
C TRP A 152 4.45 9.99 8.79
N PRO A 153 3.52 9.06 8.52
CA PRO A 153 2.35 8.88 9.39
C PRO A 153 2.75 8.59 10.85
N PRO A 154 2.01 9.10 11.84
CA PRO A 154 2.39 8.98 13.26
C PRO A 154 2.31 7.55 13.82
N LYS A 155 1.77 6.59 13.05
CA LYS A 155 1.56 5.19 13.48
C LYS A 155 2.36 4.20 12.63
N THR A 156 3.54 4.61 12.19
CA THR A 156 4.53 3.74 11.57
C THR A 156 5.81 3.75 12.39
N TYR A 157 6.60 2.70 12.24
CA TYR A 157 7.94 2.66 12.80
C TYR A 157 8.84 3.62 12.02
N HIS A 158 9.60 4.45 12.74
CA HIS A 158 10.57 5.42 12.19
C HIS A 158 11.98 5.21 12.77
N GLY A 159 12.19 4.10 13.47
CA GLY A 159 13.49 3.80 14.05
C GLY A 159 14.44 3.21 13.02
N PHE A 160 15.73 3.17 13.37
CA PHE A 160 16.71 2.50 12.53
C PHE A 160 16.53 0.98 12.58
N TYR A 161 16.96 0.34 11.51
CA TYR A 161 17.09 -1.10 11.47
C TYR A 161 18.46 -1.48 12.04
N PRO A 162 18.56 -2.58 12.80
CA PRO A 162 19.85 -3.05 13.24
C PRO A 162 20.70 -3.37 12.00
N SER A 163 21.95 -2.90 11.99
CA SER A 163 22.95 -3.37 11.05
C SER A 163 23.18 -4.87 11.24
N GLN A 164 23.79 -5.55 10.26
CA GLN A 164 24.13 -6.97 10.41
C GLN A 164 24.96 -7.24 11.67
N GLU A 165 25.95 -6.40 11.98
CA GLU A 165 26.76 -6.52 13.20
C GLU A 165 25.90 -6.36 14.46
N GLN A 166 24.99 -5.38 14.47
CA GLN A 166 24.07 -5.18 15.60
C GLN A 166 23.10 -6.35 15.74
N ALA A 167 22.53 -6.87 14.65
CA ALA A 167 21.63 -8.02 14.68
C ALA A 167 22.33 -9.27 15.22
N ASN A 168 23.60 -9.48 14.84
CA ASN A 168 24.42 -10.57 15.37
C ASN A 168 24.71 -10.41 16.86
N LYS A 169 25.05 -9.19 17.33
CA LYS A 169 25.23 -8.93 18.77
C LYS A 169 23.94 -9.11 19.56
N LEU A 170 22.83 -8.55 19.07
CA LEU A 170 21.50 -8.70 19.69
C LEU A 170 21.16 -10.17 19.90
N THR A 171 21.47 -10.99 18.89
CA THR A 171 21.23 -12.43 18.91
C THR A 171 21.91 -13.17 20.07
N GLU A 172 23.09 -12.72 20.48
CA GLU A 172 23.84 -13.29 21.62
C GLU A 172 23.17 -12.95 22.95
N ASP A 173 22.59 -11.76 23.06
CA ASP A 173 22.00 -11.22 24.29
C ASP A 173 20.48 -11.49 24.43
N MET A 174 19.85 -12.14 23.45
CA MET A 174 18.40 -12.36 23.49
C MET A 174 17.97 -13.33 24.60
N VAL A 175 16.83 -13.00 25.21
CA VAL A 175 16.24 -13.83 26.26
C VAL A 175 15.38 -14.93 25.64
N ALA A 176 15.58 -16.16 26.11
CA ALA A 176 14.76 -17.30 25.72
C ALA A 176 13.31 -17.14 26.22
N ILE A 177 12.35 -17.28 25.32
CA ILE A 177 10.93 -17.19 25.60
C ILE A 177 10.35 -18.61 25.59
N PRO A 178 9.65 -19.05 26.65
CA PRO A 178 8.96 -20.32 26.64
C PRO A 178 7.99 -20.39 25.46
N LEU A 179 8.01 -21.50 24.70
CA LEU A 179 7.18 -21.64 23.50
C LEU A 179 5.69 -21.45 23.80
N LYS A 180 5.21 -21.97 24.93
CA LYS A 180 3.82 -21.80 25.38
C LYS A 180 3.43 -20.33 25.58
N ASP A 181 4.32 -19.54 26.19
CA ASP A 181 4.07 -18.10 26.38
C ASP A 181 4.03 -17.41 25.01
N PHE A 182 4.92 -17.79 24.10
CA PHE A 182 4.95 -17.25 22.74
C PHE A 182 3.68 -17.59 21.96
N GLU A 183 3.18 -18.82 22.02
CA GLU A 183 1.92 -19.26 21.39
C GLU A 183 0.72 -18.43 21.85
N GLU A 184 0.67 -18.10 23.15
CA GLU A 184 -0.34 -17.19 23.73
C GLU A 184 -0.11 -15.72 23.32
N GLY A 185 0.95 -15.41 22.57
CA GLY A 185 1.31 -14.07 22.12
C GLY A 185 1.96 -13.22 23.21
N LEU A 186 2.56 -13.83 24.23
CA LEU A 186 3.16 -13.18 25.39
C LEU A 186 4.68 -13.29 25.37
N LEU A 187 5.36 -12.16 25.55
CA LEU A 187 6.82 -12.08 25.68
C LEU A 187 7.17 -11.54 27.06
N ARG A 188 7.79 -12.37 27.89
CA ARG A 188 8.27 -11.97 29.23
C ARG A 188 9.74 -11.58 29.15
N LEU A 189 10.00 -10.29 29.04
CA LEU A 189 11.37 -9.75 28.99
C LEU A 189 11.75 -9.11 30.32
N PRO A 190 13.05 -8.92 30.61
CA PRO A 190 13.50 -8.19 31.80
C PRO A 190 12.94 -6.77 31.88
N ALA A 191 12.68 -6.14 30.73
CA ALA A 191 12.08 -4.81 30.63
C ALA A 191 10.56 -4.78 30.87
N GLY A 192 9.91 -5.94 31.03
CA GLY A 192 8.47 -6.07 31.23
C GLY A 192 7.82 -7.10 30.30
N GLN A 193 6.50 -7.24 30.43
CA GLN A 193 5.70 -8.10 29.58
C GLN A 193 5.23 -7.34 28.34
N ILE A 194 5.41 -7.91 27.16
CA ILE A 194 4.96 -7.38 25.88
C ILE A 194 4.00 -8.37 25.23
N GLU A 195 2.85 -7.88 24.77
CA GLU A 195 1.87 -8.67 24.03
C GLU A 195 2.04 -8.43 22.53
N VAL A 196 2.45 -9.47 21.80
CA VAL A 196 2.45 -9.46 20.33
C VAL A 196 1.11 -9.93 19.74
N GLY A 197 0.34 -10.68 20.53
CA GLY A 197 -0.95 -11.25 20.16
C GLY A 197 -0.82 -12.62 19.48
N GLU A 198 -1.71 -13.54 19.87
CA GLU A 198 -1.76 -14.94 19.43
C GLU A 198 -1.68 -15.10 17.91
N HIS A 199 -2.44 -14.28 17.16
CA HIS A 199 -2.45 -14.36 15.70
C HIS A 199 -1.08 -14.08 15.06
N GLN A 200 -0.31 -13.12 15.61
CA GLN A 200 1.02 -12.80 15.09
C GLN A 200 2.03 -13.89 15.46
N ALA A 201 1.98 -14.40 16.69
CA ALA A 201 2.81 -15.51 17.12
C ALA A 201 2.58 -16.75 16.26
N HIS A 202 1.31 -17.12 16.05
CA HIS A 202 0.95 -18.23 15.18
C HIS A 202 1.45 -18.01 13.75
N ARG A 203 1.35 -16.80 13.20
CA ARG A 203 1.90 -16.48 11.86
C ARG A 203 3.42 -16.64 11.80
N MET A 204 4.15 -16.22 12.83
CA MET A 204 5.61 -16.40 12.90
C MET A 204 6.01 -17.87 12.99
N LEU A 205 5.25 -18.67 13.73
CA LEU A 205 5.45 -20.12 13.80
C LEU A 205 5.14 -20.78 12.44
N LEU A 206 4.04 -20.41 11.79
CA LEU A 206 3.71 -20.88 10.44
C LEU A 206 4.83 -20.57 9.43
N ASP A 207 5.34 -19.34 9.44
CA ASP A 207 6.45 -18.92 8.59
C ASP A 207 7.73 -19.73 8.84
N ALA A 208 7.98 -20.16 10.08
CA ALA A 208 9.09 -21.06 10.42
C ALA A 208 8.88 -22.51 9.95
N ASN A 209 7.85 -22.75 9.11
CA ASN A 209 7.37 -24.06 8.66
C ASN A 209 6.95 -24.98 9.81
N THR A 210 6.43 -24.39 10.88
CA THR A 210 5.91 -25.14 12.03
C THR A 210 4.39 -25.12 11.97
N LEU A 211 3.82 -25.87 11.02
CA LEU A 211 2.37 -26.11 11.02
C LEU A 211 2.05 -27.15 12.11
N PRO A 212 1.23 -26.82 13.12
CA PRO A 212 0.71 -27.80 14.07
C PRO A 212 -0.31 -28.68 13.32
N GLY A 213 0.17 -29.72 12.65
CA GLY A 213 -0.73 -30.59 11.89
C GLY A 213 -0.07 -31.79 11.23
N ASP A 214 1.20 -31.71 10.84
CA ASP A 214 1.80 -32.81 10.06
C ASP A 214 2.40 -33.93 10.94
N GLY A 215 2.44 -33.76 12.27
CA GLY A 215 2.89 -34.81 13.21
C GLY A 215 4.34 -35.29 13.00
N THR A 216 5.08 -34.69 12.07
CA THR A 216 6.42 -35.11 11.61
C THR A 216 7.50 -34.09 11.92
N SER A 217 7.17 -32.92 12.48
CA SER A 217 8.16 -31.90 12.85
C SER A 217 8.86 -32.30 14.16
N ASN A 218 9.85 -33.19 14.07
CA ASN A 218 10.74 -33.56 15.17
C ASN A 218 11.76 -32.47 15.53
N GLY A 219 11.61 -31.24 15.02
CA GLY A 219 12.49 -30.12 15.34
C GLY A 219 12.11 -29.46 16.68
N ASN A 220 13.11 -29.12 17.48
CA ASN A 220 12.96 -28.19 18.59
C ASN A 220 12.84 -26.76 18.04
N ILE A 221 11.73 -26.12 18.40
CA ILE A 221 11.51 -24.70 18.14
C ILE A 221 12.08 -23.93 19.32
N SER A 222 12.93 -22.94 19.04
CA SER A 222 13.41 -22.00 20.05
C SER A 222 13.01 -20.59 19.66
N VAL A 223 12.45 -19.86 20.64
CA VAL A 223 12.06 -18.46 20.48
C VAL A 223 12.91 -17.64 21.43
N ARG A 224 13.50 -16.57 20.89
CA ARG A 224 14.31 -15.62 21.65
C ARG A 224 13.86 -14.21 21.31
N ALA A 225 13.89 -13.31 22.27
CA ALA A 225 13.48 -11.93 22.04
C ALA A 225 14.30 -10.93 22.85
N GLN A 226 14.42 -9.71 22.33
CA GLN A 226 15.09 -8.59 22.98
C GLN A 226 14.51 -7.25 22.49
N VAL A 227 14.42 -6.27 23.38
CA VAL A 227 14.09 -4.90 22.98
C VAL A 227 15.35 -4.27 22.34
N PHE A 228 15.22 -3.82 21.10
CA PHE A 228 16.23 -3.05 20.39
C PHE A 228 15.80 -1.59 20.38
N GLU A 229 16.70 -0.67 20.76
CA GLU A 229 16.54 0.79 20.70
C GLU A 229 15.09 1.34 20.75
N GLY A 230 14.60 1.63 21.97
CA GLY A 230 13.30 2.26 22.17
C GLY A 230 12.12 1.31 21.93
N ASP A 231 11.42 1.52 20.82
CA ASP A 231 10.16 0.84 20.49
C ASP A 231 10.35 -0.37 19.55
N CYS A 232 11.57 -0.71 19.17
CA CYS A 232 11.83 -1.91 18.37
C CYS A 232 11.96 -3.16 19.26
N LEU A 233 11.37 -4.25 18.81
CA LEU A 233 11.43 -5.56 19.44
C LEU A 233 11.95 -6.56 18.42
N ALA A 234 13.12 -7.11 18.68
CA ALA A 234 13.69 -8.17 17.88
C ALA A 234 13.24 -9.53 18.42
N ILE A 235 12.73 -10.40 17.54
CA ILE A 235 12.30 -11.75 17.86
C ILE A 235 12.98 -12.72 16.90
N ARG A 236 13.73 -13.69 17.42
CA ARG A 236 14.33 -14.76 16.63
C ARG A 236 13.58 -16.07 16.88
N VAL A 237 13.13 -16.70 15.80
CA VAL A 237 12.45 -17.99 15.79
C VAL A 237 13.32 -18.98 15.02
N THR A 238 13.79 -20.02 15.70
CA THR A 238 14.63 -21.05 15.08
C THR A 238 13.93 -22.40 15.13
N ASN A 239 13.98 -23.14 14.03
CA ASN A 239 13.59 -24.54 13.93
C ASN A 239 14.83 -25.34 13.55
N ASP A 240 15.27 -26.23 14.43
CA ASP A 240 16.48 -27.05 14.23
C ASP A 240 16.22 -28.36 13.44
N ASN A 241 15.03 -28.52 12.86
CA ASN A 241 14.70 -29.70 12.04
C ASN A 241 15.72 -29.86 10.90
N PRO A 242 16.44 -30.99 10.79
CA PRO A 242 17.48 -31.18 9.78
C PRO A 242 16.97 -31.06 8.34
N ASP A 243 15.70 -31.39 8.08
CA ASP A 243 15.11 -31.34 6.75
C ASP A 243 14.57 -29.95 6.40
N MET A 244 14.25 -29.14 7.42
CA MET A 244 13.55 -27.86 7.28
C MET A 244 14.10 -26.81 8.26
N ALA A 245 15.43 -26.74 8.39
CA ALA A 245 16.05 -25.81 9.31
C ALA A 245 15.69 -24.37 8.89
N THR A 246 15.01 -23.65 9.78
CA THR A 246 14.65 -22.25 9.57
C THR A 246 15.16 -21.41 10.72
N ASP A 247 15.59 -20.20 10.39
CA ASP A 247 16.13 -19.26 11.35
C ASP A 247 15.68 -17.87 10.92
N LEU A 248 14.58 -17.44 11.53
CA LEU A 248 13.88 -16.22 11.17
C LEU A 248 14.08 -15.17 12.24
N PHE A 249 14.38 -13.95 11.82
CA PHE A 249 14.60 -12.80 12.69
C PHE A 249 13.59 -11.71 12.33
N TYR A 250 12.65 -11.45 13.21
CA TYR A 250 11.60 -10.47 13.04
C TYR A 250 11.91 -9.20 13.80
N LEU A 251 11.54 -8.06 13.21
CA LEU A 251 11.53 -6.77 13.87
C LEU A 251 10.09 -6.29 14.02
N PHE A 252 9.74 -6.00 15.27
CA PHE A 252 8.41 -5.57 15.69
C PHE A 252 8.45 -4.15 16.24
N ASP A 253 7.46 -3.36 15.89
CA ASP A 253 7.18 -2.11 16.56
C ASP A 253 6.28 -2.40 17.78
N ARG A 254 6.80 -2.10 18.97
CA ARG A 254 6.11 -2.30 20.26
C ARG A 254 4.86 -1.45 20.39
N THR A 255 4.83 -0.27 19.77
CA THR A 255 3.72 0.66 19.83
C THR A 255 2.58 0.19 18.93
N THR A 256 2.88 -0.21 17.68
CA THR A 256 1.85 -0.71 16.75
C THR A 256 1.56 -2.20 16.90
N ARG A 257 2.41 -2.94 17.64
CA ARG A 257 2.40 -4.41 17.82
C ARG A 257 2.46 -5.16 16.49
N ARG A 258 3.31 -4.71 15.55
CA ARG A 258 3.41 -5.30 14.21
C ARG A 258 4.84 -5.57 13.82
N ALA A 259 5.03 -6.71 13.15
CA ALA A 259 6.23 -6.95 12.39
C ALA A 259 6.31 -5.94 11.24
N PHE A 260 7.44 -5.28 11.09
CA PHE A 260 7.74 -4.39 9.96
C PHE A 260 8.92 -4.90 9.13
N ALA A 261 9.64 -5.92 9.61
CA ALA A 261 10.64 -6.64 8.84
C ALA A 261 10.85 -8.06 9.32
N ARG A 262 11.40 -8.86 8.40
CA ARG A 262 11.81 -10.24 8.63
C ARG A 262 13.08 -10.54 7.84
N TYR A 263 14.05 -11.16 8.50
CA TYR A 263 15.27 -11.69 7.90
C TYR A 263 15.29 -13.21 8.07
N GLN A 264 15.96 -13.89 7.15
CA GLN A 264 16.19 -15.33 7.24
C GLN A 264 17.70 -15.60 7.23
N TYR A 265 18.19 -16.25 8.27
CA TYR A 265 19.58 -16.66 8.39
C TYR A 265 19.81 -18.02 7.72
N GLY A 266 20.93 -18.15 6.99
CA GLY A 266 21.54 -19.45 6.71
C GLY A 266 20.70 -20.46 5.92
N SER A 267 19.78 -20.01 5.06
CA SER A 267 19.02 -20.91 4.18
C SER A 267 19.99 -21.78 3.36
N ARG A 268 20.10 -23.07 3.69
CA ARG A 268 20.87 -24.08 2.91
C ARG A 268 20.27 -24.33 1.53
N SER A 269 19.08 -23.80 1.26
CA SER A 269 18.49 -23.84 -0.07
C SER A 269 19.31 -22.98 -1.02
N SER A 270 19.81 -23.59 -2.09
CA SER A 270 20.43 -22.90 -3.23
C SER A 270 19.49 -21.89 -3.93
N ASN A 271 18.22 -21.86 -3.56
CA ASN A 271 17.33 -20.75 -3.85
C ASN A 271 17.40 -19.76 -2.68
N PRO A 272 17.88 -18.51 -2.91
CA PRO A 272 17.79 -17.48 -1.88
C PRO A 272 16.33 -17.40 -1.43
N PRO A 273 16.07 -17.28 -0.12
CA PRO A 273 14.71 -17.14 0.36
C PRO A 273 14.05 -15.98 -0.39
N PHE A 274 12.95 -16.28 -1.06
CA PHE A 274 12.24 -15.38 -1.99
C PHE A 274 11.78 -14.04 -1.36
N PHE A 275 12.05 -13.81 -0.07
CA PHE A 275 11.56 -12.70 0.74
C PHE A 275 12.50 -12.25 1.86
N ALA A 276 13.78 -12.62 1.84
CA ALA A 276 14.77 -11.97 2.67
C ALA A 276 15.85 -11.41 1.74
N GLY A 277 16.02 -10.10 1.75
CA GLY A 277 17.31 -9.57 1.34
C GLY A 277 18.34 -10.31 2.19
N ASN A 278 19.29 -10.98 1.54
CA ASN A 278 20.41 -11.54 2.26
C ASN A 278 21.01 -10.39 3.07
N MET A 279 21.29 -10.54 4.37
CA MET A 279 21.85 -9.41 5.14
C MET A 279 23.11 -8.87 4.44
N ASP A 280 23.86 -9.73 3.76
CA ASP A 280 25.04 -9.37 2.97
C ASP A 280 24.74 -8.50 1.73
N GLU A 281 23.52 -8.54 1.17
CA GLU A 281 23.15 -7.76 -0.04
C GLU A 281 22.41 -6.44 0.29
N VAL A 282 21.83 -6.30 1.48
CA VAL A 282 21.06 -5.10 1.86
C VAL A 282 21.96 -3.96 2.34
N PHE A 283 23.22 -4.24 2.69
CA PHE A 283 24.15 -3.26 3.27
C PHE A 283 25.39 -2.95 2.41
N THR A 284 25.40 -3.37 1.15
CA THR A 284 26.44 -2.94 0.19
C THR A 284 25.93 -1.80 -0.68
N ASP A 285 25.90 -0.58 -0.11
CA ASP A 285 26.05 0.70 -0.82
C ASP A 285 26.33 1.83 0.20
#